data_AF-A0A392VH44-F1
#
_entry.id   AF-A0A392VH44-F1
#
_cell.length_a   1.000
_cell.length_b   1.000
_cell.length_c   1.000
_cell.angle_alpha   90.00
_cell.angle_beta   90.00
_cell.angle_gamma   90.00
#
_symmetry.space_group_name_H-M   'P 1'
#
loop_
_entity.id
_entity.type
_entity.pdbx_description
1 polymer ?
#
loop_
_entity_poly.entity_id
_entity_poly.type
_entity_poly.pdbx_seq_one_letter_code
_entity_poly.pdbx_strand_id
1 'polypeptide(L)' 'ELDSWHYKKEHKEEKKLRKEKKESDEASKENYRPIPDGEFELVPFGEDPSRGVKIGAGLLELARKQLKVC' A
#
# COMPACT_ATOMS: atom_id res chain seq x y z
N GLU A 1 39.84 -23.96 6.19
CA GLU A 1 38.90 -25.10 6.19
C GLU A 1 37.52 -24.78 6.77
N LEU A 2 37.37 -23.79 7.66
CA LEU A 2 36.04 -23.41 8.20
C LEU A 2 35.10 -22.84 7.12
N ASP A 3 35.61 -22.03 6.20
CA ASP A 3 34.78 -21.35 5.17
C ASP A 3 34.11 -22.29 4.17
N SER A 4 34.72 -23.47 3.90
CA SER A 4 34.20 -24.43 2.92
C SER A 4 32.91 -25.10 3.39
N TRP A 5 32.77 -25.29 4.71
CA TRP A 5 31.55 -25.84 5.31
C TRP A 5 30.42 -24.82 5.24
N HIS A 6 30.73 -23.56 5.57
CA HIS A 6 29.76 -22.47 5.56
C HIS A 6 29.21 -22.23 4.16
N TYR A 7 30.08 -22.18 3.13
CA TYR A 7 29.67 -21.95 1.73
C TYR A 7 28.59 -22.91 1.22
N LYS A 8 28.69 -24.21 1.52
CA LYS A 8 27.70 -25.21 1.07
C LYS A 8 26.33 -25.00 1.72
N LYS A 9 26.30 -24.56 2.98
CA LYS A 9 25.07 -24.29 3.72
C LYS A 9 24.44 -22.98 3.23
N GLU A 10 25.24 -21.93 3.08
CA GLU A 10 24.78 -20.61 2.64
C GLU A 10 24.21 -20.65 1.22
N HIS A 11 24.90 -21.30 0.28
CA HIS A 11 24.43 -21.42 -1.10
C HIS A 11 23.12 -22.23 -1.24
N LYS A 12 22.87 -23.17 -0.32
CA LYS A 12 21.60 -23.94 -0.28
C LYS A 12 20.46 -23.07 0.25
N GLU A 13 20.71 -22.26 1.27
CA GLU A 13 19.73 -21.35 1.86
C GLU A 13 19.43 -20.18 0.92
N GLU A 14 20.44 -19.58 0.27
CA GLU A 14 20.26 -18.53 -0.74
C GLU A 14 19.39 -18.99 -1.91
N LYS A 15 19.58 -20.22 -2.40
CA LYS A 15 18.78 -20.78 -3.50
C LYS A 15 17.31 -20.94 -3.11
N LYS A 16 17.02 -21.33 -1.87
CA LYS A 16 15.65 -21.42 -1.36
C LYS A 16 15.03 -20.04 -1.25
N LEU A 17 15.75 -19.08 -0.66
CA LEU A 17 15.29 -17.72 -0.45
C LEU A 17 15.03 -16.99 -1.79
N ARG A 18 15.84 -17.24 -2.82
CA ARG A 18 15.61 -16.73 -4.18
C ARG A 18 14.37 -17.33 -4.83
N LYS A 19 14.07 -18.62 -4.57
CA LYS A 19 12.88 -19.29 -5.10
C LYS A 19 11.61 -18.79 -4.43
N GLU A 20 11.64 -18.63 -3.11
CA GLU A 20 10.54 -18.12 -2.31
C GLU A 20 10.22 -16.65 -2.62
N LYS A 21 11.25 -15.81 -2.80
CA LYS A 21 11.09 -14.42 -3.28
C LYS A 21 10.47 -14.33 -4.67
N LYS A 22 10.75 -15.29 -5.54
CA LYS A 22 10.17 -15.33 -6.89
C LYS A 22 8.70 -15.74 -6.83
N GLU A 23 8.36 -16.71 -6.01
CA GLU A 23 6.99 -17.19 -5.80
C GLU A 23 6.10 -16.13 -5.14
N SER A 24 6.62 -15.37 -4.17
CA SER A 24 5.88 -14.26 -3.55
C SER A 24 5.68 -13.08 -4.50
N ASP A 25 6.67 -12.77 -5.35
CA ASP A 25 6.53 -11.79 -6.43
C ASP A 25 5.47 -12.25 -7.47
N GLU A 26 5.39 -13.54 -7.77
CA GLU A 26 4.38 -14.12 -8.67
C GLU A 26 2.96 -14.09 -8.06
N ALA A 27 2.81 -14.43 -6.77
CA ALA A 27 1.53 -14.39 -6.06
C ALA A 27 1.02 -12.95 -5.82
N SER A 28 1.92 -11.98 -5.65
CA SER A 28 1.56 -10.57 -5.48
C SER A 28 1.10 -9.89 -6.77
N LYS A 29 1.56 -10.38 -7.94
CA LYS A 29 1.11 -9.90 -9.26
C LYS A 29 -0.34 -10.28 -9.57
N GLU A 30 -0.82 -11.41 -9.07
CA GLU A 30 -2.22 -11.85 -9.27
C GLU A 30 -3.24 -10.87 -8.66
N ASN A 31 -2.84 -10.14 -7.60
CA ASN A 31 -3.69 -9.17 -6.91
C ASN A 31 -3.38 -7.70 -7.27
N TYR A 32 -2.42 -7.45 -8.17
CA TYR A 32 -2.07 -6.10 -8.57
C TYR A 32 -3.06 -5.58 -9.62
N ARG A 33 -4.07 -4.82 -9.16
CA ARG A 33 -4.96 -4.05 -10.03
C ARG A 33 -4.53 -2.59 -9.98
N PRO A 34 -3.62 -2.14 -10.87
CA PRO A 34 -3.24 -0.73 -10.90
C PRO A 34 -4.48 0.11 -11.13
N ILE A 35 -4.59 1.22 -10.39
CA ILE A 35 -5.58 2.23 -10.70
C ILE A 35 -5.28 2.67 -12.14
N PRO A 36 -6.22 2.58 -13.08
CA PRO A 36 -5.96 3.06 -14.42
C PRO A 36 -5.60 4.55 -14.30
N ASP A 37 -4.53 4.97 -14.97
CA ASP A 37 -4.08 6.37 -15.05
C ASP A 37 -5.06 7.27 -15.83
N GLY A 38 -6.34 6.86 -15.90
CA GLY A 38 -7.37 7.50 -16.68
C GLY A 38 -7.48 9.00 -16.37
N GLU A 39 -7.95 9.74 -17.36
CA GLU A 39 -8.27 11.14 -17.18
C GLU A 39 -9.48 11.25 -16.23
N PHE A 40 -9.22 11.73 -15.02
CA PHE A 40 -10.27 12.09 -14.08
C PHE A 40 -10.57 13.58 -14.23
N GLU A 41 -11.84 13.90 -14.37
CA GLU A 41 -12.30 15.28 -14.31
C GLU A 41 -12.58 15.65 -12.86
N LEU A 42 -11.96 16.72 -12.37
CA LEU A 42 -12.34 17.33 -11.10
C LEU A 42 -13.71 17.98 -11.29
N VAL A 43 -14.77 17.24 -10.97
CA VAL A 43 -16.14 17.79 -10.98
C VAL A 43 -16.28 18.73 -9.77
N PRO A 44 -16.46 20.05 -9.98
CA PRO A 44 -16.67 20.97 -8.88
C PRO A 44 -17.96 20.60 -8.16
N PHE A 45 -17.84 20.27 -6.88
CA PHE A 45 -18.97 19.87 -6.06
C PHE A 45 -19.75 21.10 -5.58
N GLY A 46 -20.53 21.68 -6.48
CA GLY A 46 -21.51 22.76 -6.21
C GLY A 46 -20.90 24.06 -5.67
N GLU A 47 -20.93 25.11 -6.49
CA GLU A 47 -20.68 26.50 -6.03
C GLU A 47 -21.75 26.98 -5.03
N ASP A 48 -22.89 26.30 -4.98
CA ASP A 48 -23.99 26.58 -4.07
C ASP A 48 -23.68 26.11 -2.63
N PRO A 49 -23.50 27.02 -1.66
CA PRO A 49 -23.23 26.70 -0.27
C PRO A 49 -24.30 25.82 0.40
N SER A 50 -25.50 25.75 -0.20
CA SER A 50 -26.62 24.93 0.27
C SER A 50 -26.60 23.48 -0.28
N ARG A 51 -25.90 23.24 -1.39
CA ARG A 51 -25.77 21.92 -2.04
C ARG A 51 -24.38 21.29 -1.83
N GLY A 52 -23.41 22.06 -1.35
CA GLY A 52 -22.08 21.56 -0.98
C GLY A 52 -22.12 20.60 0.22
N VAL A 53 -21.55 19.41 0.05
CA VAL A 53 -21.36 18.45 1.16
C VAL A 53 -20.19 18.93 2.01
N LYS A 54 -20.49 19.53 3.17
CA LYS A 54 -19.46 19.95 4.12
C LYS A 54 -18.84 18.73 4.82
N ILE A 55 -17.69 18.27 4.34
CA ILE A 55 -16.91 17.23 5.02
C ILE A 55 -16.50 17.78 6.39
N GLY A 56 -16.98 17.14 7.47
CA GLY A 56 -16.71 17.56 8.84
C GLY A 56 -17.78 18.45 9.49
N ALA A 57 -18.88 18.76 8.80
CA ALA A 57 -20.08 19.32 9.44
C ALA A 57 -20.75 18.24 10.30
N GLY A 58 -20.91 18.52 11.60
CA GLY A 58 -21.47 17.55 12.55
C GLY A 58 -20.48 16.50 13.06
N LEU A 59 -19.18 16.62 12.73
CA LEU A 59 -18.17 15.74 13.33
C LEU A 59 -18.08 16.05 14.83
N LEU A 60 -18.31 15.05 15.68
CA LEU A 60 -18.16 15.21 17.12
C LEU A 60 -16.76 15.71 17.46
N GLU A 61 -16.69 16.63 18.43
CA GLU A 61 -15.43 17.21 18.87
C GLU A 61 -14.42 16.15 19.34
N LEU A 62 -14.91 15.01 19.85
CA LEU A 62 -14.09 13.85 20.18
C LEU A 62 -13.35 13.29 18.95
N ALA A 63 -14.02 13.16 17.81
CA ALA A 63 -13.42 12.69 16.57
C ALA A 63 -12.43 13.72 16.00
N ARG A 64 -12.70 15.02 16.16
CA ARG A 64 -11.76 16.09 15.77
C ARG A 64 -10.45 16.02 16.56
N LYS A 65 -10.53 15.72 17.88
CA LYS A 65 -9.35 15.53 18.74
C LYS A 65 -8.55 14.27 18.38
N GLN A 66 -9.21 13.22 17.91
CA GLN A 66 -8.57 11.98 17.46
C GLN A 66 -7.94 12.10 16.06
N LEU A 67 -8.46 13.00 15.21
CA LEU A 67 -7.92 13.30 13.88
C LEU A 67 -6.68 14.21 13.89
N LYS A 68 -6.10 14.48 15.06
CA LYS A 68 -4.81 15.16 15.17
C LYS A 68 -3.73 14.22 14.65
N VAL A 69 -3.20 14.53 13.46
CA VAL A 69 -2.19 13.72 12.77
C VAL A 69 -0.80 13.91 13.39
N CYS A 70 -0.03 12.83 13.33
CA CYS A 70 1.42 12.69 13.51
C CYS A 70 2.27 13.81 12.91
#